data_AF-A0A2U8VT37-F1
#
_entry.id   AF-A0A2U8VT37-F1
#
_cell.length_a   1.000
_cell.length_b   1.000
_cell.length_c   1.000
_cell.angle_alpha   90.00
_cell.angle_beta   90.00
_cell.angle_gamma   90.00
#
_symmetry.space_group_name_H-M   'P 1'
#
loop_
_entity.id
_entity.type
_entity.pdbx_description
1 polymer ?
#
loop_
_entity_poly.entity_id
_entity_poly.type
_entity_poly.pdbx_seq_one_letter_code
_entity_poly.pdbx_strand_id
1 'polypeptide(L)'
;MAVNFSVVGIFYSTQVDLSKVGGNTVAEIIQYLFQTVAPFYYTSVDSGGEQIISSFKYNHPAPFVGRSGIQYPAGSYMLSQTFTSEAPNPYNVWQYYLADANGQRVPVPGTQSYTQTTVQDGWSIVWRLVTICNGPTNLARRLHKLDPKAADALAGTP
;
A
#
# COMPACT_ATOMS: atom_id res chain seq x y z
N MET A 1 -2.51 -25.49 1.62
CA MET A 1 -2.81 -24.25 2.35
C MET A 1 -2.32 -23.08 1.52
N ALA A 2 -3.19 -22.18 1.12
CA ALA A 2 -2.83 -21.07 0.26
C ALA A 2 -3.52 -19.76 0.64
N VAL A 3 -2.87 -18.65 0.32
CA VAL A 3 -3.38 -17.29 0.53
C VAL A 3 -3.37 -16.56 -0.80
N ASN A 4 -4.44 -15.82 -1.08
CA ASN A 4 -4.49 -14.95 -2.25
C ASN A 4 -3.78 -13.63 -1.93
N PHE A 5 -2.75 -13.28 -2.69
CA PHE A 5 -2.02 -12.03 -2.53
C PHE A 5 -2.26 -11.13 -3.72
N SER A 6 -2.47 -9.83 -3.48
CA SER A 6 -2.62 -8.85 -4.55
C SER A 6 -2.08 -7.47 -4.17
N VAL A 7 -1.53 -6.77 -5.16
CA VAL A 7 -1.11 -5.37 -5.04
C VAL A 7 -1.85 -4.56 -6.11
N VAL A 8 -2.78 -3.73 -5.64
CA VAL A 8 -3.60 -2.85 -6.47
C VAL A 8 -2.75 -1.71 -6.99
N GLY A 9 -2.95 -1.35 -8.26
CA GLY A 9 -2.26 -0.25 -8.93
C GLY A 9 -0.97 -0.66 -9.67
N ILE A 10 -0.38 -1.81 -9.35
CA ILE A 10 0.65 -2.48 -10.18
C ILE A 10 0.14 -3.75 -10.87
N PHE A 11 -1.16 -4.02 -10.72
CA PHE A 11 -1.88 -5.12 -11.37
C PHE A 11 -1.30 -6.51 -11.08
N TYR A 12 -0.79 -6.70 -9.87
CA TYR A 12 -0.22 -7.98 -9.46
C TYR A 12 -1.20 -8.77 -8.59
N SER A 13 -1.42 -10.04 -8.93
CA SER A 13 -2.17 -10.98 -8.10
C SER A 13 -1.63 -12.39 -8.30
N THR A 14 -1.55 -13.15 -7.22
CA THR A 14 -1.13 -14.54 -7.23
C THR A 14 -1.72 -15.30 -6.05
N GLN A 15 -1.67 -16.62 -6.11
CA GLN A 15 -1.93 -17.48 -4.98
C GLN A 15 -0.60 -18.00 -4.43
N VAL A 16 -0.40 -17.85 -3.12
CA VAL A 16 0.82 -18.25 -2.41
C VAL A 16 0.53 -19.49 -1.58
N ASP A 17 1.29 -20.55 -1.82
CA ASP A 17 1.23 -21.78 -1.01
C ASP A 17 2.01 -21.57 0.30
N LEU A 18 1.29 -21.54 1.42
CA LEU A 18 1.86 -21.30 2.75
C LEU A 18 2.85 -22.38 3.17
N SER A 19 2.78 -23.59 2.61
CA SER A 19 3.75 -24.65 2.91
C SER A 19 5.17 -24.31 2.41
N LYS A 20 5.31 -23.33 1.53
CA LYS A 20 6.59 -22.90 0.92
C LYS A 20 7.18 -21.62 1.52
N VAL A 21 6.39 -20.88 2.29
CA VAL A 21 6.76 -19.53 2.78
C VAL A 21 7.72 -19.59 3.98
N GLY A 22 7.75 -20.72 4.70
CA GLY A 22 8.59 -20.89 5.91
C GLY A 22 8.01 -20.22 7.17
N GLY A 23 6.83 -19.59 7.05
CA GLY A 23 6.09 -18.93 8.11
C GLY A 23 4.69 -18.53 7.63
N ASN A 24 3.97 -17.73 8.42
CA ASN A 24 2.57 -17.37 8.15
C ASN A 24 2.26 -15.88 8.34
N THR A 25 3.25 -15.01 8.35
CA THR A 25 3.04 -13.56 8.41
C THR A 25 2.91 -12.93 7.03
N VAL A 26 2.29 -11.74 6.95
CA VAL A 26 2.22 -10.96 5.71
C VAL A 26 3.62 -10.62 5.19
N ALA A 27 4.58 -10.31 6.08
CA ALA A 27 5.96 -10.02 5.70
C ALA A 27 6.65 -11.22 5.06
N GLU A 28 6.52 -12.41 5.65
CA GLU A 28 7.13 -13.63 5.10
C GLU A 28 6.56 -13.97 3.71
N ILE A 29 5.27 -13.73 3.49
CA ILE A 29 4.65 -13.89 2.17
C ILE A 29 5.26 -12.93 1.15
N ILE A 30 5.41 -11.65 1.49
CA ILE A 30 6.04 -10.66 0.61
C ILE A 30 7.50 -11.05 0.32
N GLN A 31 8.23 -11.49 1.35
CA GLN A 31 9.62 -11.92 1.22
C GLN A 31 9.76 -13.16 0.33
N TYR A 32 8.88 -14.15 0.50
CA TYR A 32 8.82 -15.33 -0.35
C TYR A 32 8.58 -14.95 -1.81
N LEU A 33 7.63 -14.05 -2.08
CA LEU A 33 7.34 -13.58 -3.44
C LEU A 33 8.53 -12.86 -4.05
N PHE A 34 9.22 -12.02 -3.29
CA PHE A 34 10.44 -11.33 -3.73
C PHE A 34 11.56 -12.31 -4.12
N GLN A 35 11.71 -13.40 -3.38
CA GLN A 35 12.76 -14.39 -3.64
C GLN A 35 12.43 -15.36 -4.78
N THR A 36 11.14 -15.66 -4.98
CA THR A 36 10.72 -16.74 -5.88
C THR A 36 10.04 -16.27 -7.16
N VAL A 37 9.48 -15.06 -7.16
CA VAL A 37 8.82 -14.47 -8.33
C VAL A 37 9.74 -13.39 -8.89
N ALA A 38 10.59 -13.77 -9.85
CA ALA A 38 11.57 -12.88 -10.47
C ALA A 38 11.04 -11.50 -10.91
N PRO A 39 9.82 -11.34 -11.46
CA PRO A 39 9.29 -10.03 -11.81
C PRO A 39 8.72 -9.22 -10.63
N PHE A 40 8.69 -9.73 -9.40
CA PHE A 40 8.13 -9.06 -8.22
C PHE A 40 9.23 -8.45 -7.35
N TYR A 41 9.08 -7.17 -7.05
CA TYR A 41 10.03 -6.40 -6.25
C TYR A 41 9.29 -5.57 -5.19
N TYR A 42 9.94 -5.37 -4.04
CA TYR A 42 9.48 -4.41 -3.04
C TYR A 42 10.68 -3.74 -2.37
N THR A 43 10.44 -2.59 -1.76
CA THR A 43 11.39 -1.96 -0.84
C THR A 43 10.70 -1.62 0.47
N SER A 44 11.44 -1.64 1.56
CA SER A 44 10.97 -1.24 2.88
C SER A 44 11.94 -0.24 3.53
N VAL A 45 11.44 0.49 4.51
CA VAL A 45 12.21 1.37 5.39
C VAL A 45 11.89 1.04 6.84
N ASP A 46 12.88 1.11 7.71
CA ASP A 46 12.68 0.96 9.15
C ASP A 46 12.34 2.32 9.76
N SER A 47 11.29 2.36 10.58
CA SER A 47 10.81 3.56 11.26
C SER A 47 10.37 3.20 12.67
N GLY A 48 11.09 3.71 13.68
CA GLY A 48 10.71 3.49 15.09
C GLY A 48 10.73 2.02 15.54
N GLY A 49 11.56 1.18 14.93
CA GLY A 49 11.63 -0.27 15.21
C GLY A 49 10.61 -1.10 14.42
N GLU A 50 9.79 -0.46 13.58
CA GLU A 50 8.83 -1.12 12.70
C GLU A 50 9.24 -0.98 11.24
N GLN A 51 9.03 -2.04 10.46
CA GLN A 51 9.28 -2.02 9.03
C GLN A 51 8.04 -1.50 8.30
N ILE A 52 8.23 -0.60 7.34
CA ILE A 52 7.17 -0.02 6.51
C ILE A 52 7.50 -0.29 5.04
N ILE A 53 6.51 -0.74 4.27
CA ILE A 53 6.66 -0.86 2.82
C ILE A 53 6.80 0.54 2.21
N SER A 54 7.88 0.75 1.45
CA SER A 54 8.13 1.98 0.71
C SER A 54 7.65 1.86 -0.74
N SER A 55 7.88 0.74 -1.42
CA SER A 55 7.41 0.55 -2.79
C SER A 55 7.10 -0.90 -3.12
N PHE A 56 6.21 -1.07 -4.09
CA PHE A 56 6.02 -2.34 -4.80
C PHE A 56 6.22 -2.11 -6.29
N LYS A 57 6.80 -3.10 -6.96
CA LYS A 57 6.99 -3.14 -8.40
C LYS A 57 6.71 -4.54 -8.93
N TYR A 58 6.07 -4.60 -10.08
CA TYR A 58 5.93 -5.83 -10.85
C TYR A 58 6.23 -5.58 -12.33
N ASN A 59 7.01 -6.47 -12.95
CA ASN A 59 7.28 -6.44 -14.38
C ASN A 59 6.36 -7.41 -15.13
N HIS A 60 5.37 -6.87 -15.83
CA HIS A 60 4.46 -7.66 -16.66
C HIS A 60 5.15 -8.09 -17.95
N PRO A 61 5.37 -9.40 -18.19
CA PRO A 61 6.12 -9.88 -19.36
C PRO A 61 5.33 -9.77 -20.67
N ALA A 62 4.01 -9.60 -20.60
CA ALA A 62 3.10 -9.50 -21.74
C ALA A 62 1.99 -8.47 -21.44
N PRO A 63 1.33 -7.92 -22.48
CA PRO A 63 0.14 -7.10 -22.29
C PRO A 63 -0.96 -7.86 -21.54
N PHE A 64 -1.76 -7.14 -20.76
CA PHE A 64 -2.82 -7.71 -19.93
C PHE A 64 -4.05 -6.81 -19.91
N VAL A 65 -5.18 -7.35 -19.44
CA VAL A 65 -6.44 -6.60 -19.29
C VAL A 65 -6.67 -6.34 -17.81
N GLY A 66 -6.79 -5.08 -17.43
CA GLY A 66 -7.10 -4.68 -16.06
C GLY A 66 -8.56 -4.93 -15.70
N ARG A 67 -8.91 -4.76 -14.42
CA ARG A 67 -10.27 -5.00 -13.91
C ARG A 67 -11.37 -4.15 -14.58
N SER A 68 -11.00 -2.99 -15.14
CA SER A 68 -11.90 -2.11 -15.89
C SER A 68 -12.10 -2.52 -17.35
N GLY A 69 -11.46 -3.60 -17.82
CA GLY A 69 -11.47 -3.99 -19.23
C GLY A 69 -10.45 -3.24 -20.11
N ILE A 70 -9.71 -2.28 -19.53
CA ILE A 70 -8.65 -1.54 -20.23
C ILE A 70 -7.46 -2.47 -20.47
N GLN A 71 -6.92 -2.46 -21.70
CA GLN A 71 -5.70 -3.17 -22.04
C GLN A 71 -4.48 -2.33 -21.66
N TYR A 72 -3.53 -2.97 -20.99
CA TYR A 72 -2.28 -2.39 -20.53
C TYR A 72 -1.10 -3.06 -21.25
N PRO A 73 -0.07 -2.31 -21.67
CA PRO A 73 1.11 -2.89 -22.31
C PRO A 73 1.96 -3.71 -21.32
N ALA A 74 2.79 -4.60 -21.84
CA ALA A 74 3.88 -5.19 -21.08
C ALA A 74 4.80 -4.09 -20.51
N GLY A 75 5.43 -4.34 -19.36
CA GLY A 75 6.38 -3.42 -18.77
C GLY A 75 6.36 -3.36 -17.25
N SER A 76 7.13 -2.41 -16.72
CA SER A 76 7.31 -2.23 -15.28
C SER A 76 6.26 -1.28 -14.71
N TYR A 77 5.48 -1.78 -13.75
CA TYR A 77 4.51 -0.99 -13.00
C TYR A 77 4.99 -0.89 -11.56
N MET A 78 5.20 0.32 -11.09
CA MET A 78 5.75 0.60 -9.77
C MET A 78 4.98 1.73 -9.11
N LEU A 79 4.69 1.56 -7.82
CA LEU A 79 4.10 2.58 -6.98
C LEU A 79 4.95 2.73 -5.73
N SER A 80 5.11 3.97 -5.29
CA SER A 80 5.92 4.30 -4.12
C SER A 80 5.13 5.17 -3.16
N GLN A 81 5.36 4.91 -1.88
CA GLN A 81 4.99 5.76 -0.77
C GLN A 81 5.67 7.12 -0.94
N THR A 82 4.94 8.18 -0.67
CA THR A 82 5.47 9.53 -0.63
C THR A 82 5.13 10.13 0.72
N PHE A 83 6.13 10.73 1.38
CA PHE A 83 5.92 11.59 2.52
C PHE A 83 6.21 13.01 2.05
N THR A 84 5.18 13.86 2.00
CA THR A 84 5.36 15.27 1.68
C THR A 84 5.70 16.02 2.96
N SER A 85 6.82 16.75 2.95
CA SER A 85 7.38 17.40 4.14
C SER A 85 6.58 18.62 4.62
N GLU A 86 5.57 19.05 3.87
CA GLU A 86 4.84 20.30 4.15
C GLU A 86 3.34 20.09 4.06
N ALA A 87 2.61 20.48 5.11
CA ALA A 87 1.17 20.62 5.05
C ALA A 87 0.80 21.90 4.26
N PRO A 88 -0.31 21.93 3.51
CA PRO A 88 -1.30 20.86 3.34
C PRO A 88 -1.08 20.07 2.03
N ASN A 89 -0.04 19.24 1.95
CA ASN A 89 0.14 18.36 0.80
C ASN A 89 -0.40 16.94 1.06
N PRO A 90 -1.13 16.33 0.11
CA PRO A 90 -1.45 14.93 0.19
C PRO A 90 -0.16 14.10 0.20
N TYR A 91 -0.19 12.97 0.90
CA TYR A 91 0.90 12.00 0.91
C TYR A 91 0.33 10.60 0.67
N ASN A 92 1.13 9.70 0.10
CA ASN A 92 0.66 8.37 -0.27
C ASN A 92 1.26 7.34 0.67
N VAL A 93 0.42 6.49 1.26
CA VAL A 93 0.87 5.40 2.14
C VAL A 93 0.37 4.06 1.64
N TRP A 94 1.17 3.02 1.84
CA TRP A 94 0.72 1.65 1.62
C TRP A 94 -0.19 1.20 2.75
N GLN A 95 -1.38 0.72 2.40
CA GLN A 95 -2.31 0.09 3.31
C GLN A 95 -2.63 -1.32 2.81
N TYR A 96 -2.72 -2.27 3.73
CA TYR A 96 -3.18 -3.62 3.42
C TYR A 96 -4.50 -3.94 4.10
N TYR A 97 -5.22 -4.87 3.50
CA TYR A 97 -6.50 -5.39 3.98
C TYR A 97 -6.43 -6.91 3.99
N LEU A 98 -7.06 -7.50 5.00
CA LEU A 98 -7.23 -8.94 5.10
C LEU A 98 -8.70 -9.31 4.96
N ALA A 99 -8.97 -10.40 4.27
CA ALA A 99 -10.25 -11.09 4.34
C ALA A 99 -10.05 -12.58 4.56
N ASP A 100 -10.96 -13.20 5.30
CA ASP A 100 -10.95 -14.63 5.58
C ASP A 100 -11.34 -15.46 4.34
N ALA A 101 -11.41 -16.78 4.51
CA ALA A 101 -11.78 -17.71 3.44
C ALA A 101 -13.21 -17.49 2.89
N ASN A 102 -14.08 -16.81 3.63
CA ASN A 102 -15.45 -16.47 3.21
C ASN A 102 -15.54 -15.07 2.61
N GLY A 103 -14.42 -14.37 2.46
CA GLY A 103 -14.35 -13.00 1.98
C GLY A 103 -14.79 -11.96 3.02
N GLN A 104 -14.93 -12.33 4.28
CA GLN A 104 -15.24 -11.39 5.36
C GLN A 104 -13.99 -10.64 5.80
N ARG A 105 -14.11 -9.33 5.98
CA ARG A 105 -12.97 -8.50 6.38
C ARG A 105 -12.48 -8.91 7.77
N VAL A 106 -11.19 -9.23 7.87
CA VAL A 106 -10.52 -9.45 9.14
C VAL A 106 -9.99 -8.09 9.63
N PRO A 107 -10.45 -7.58 10.78
CA PRO A 107 -9.96 -6.33 11.32
C PRO A 107 -8.50 -6.49 11.74
N VAL A 108 -7.63 -5.63 11.22
CA VAL A 108 -6.24 -5.53 11.64
C VAL A 108 -6.11 -4.25 12.47
N PRO A 109 -5.68 -4.33 13.75
CA PRO A 109 -5.42 -3.15 14.56
C PRO A 109 -4.42 -2.24 13.85
N GLY A 110 -4.70 -0.93 13.82
CA GLY A 110 -3.80 0.03 13.15
C GLY A 110 -2.40 0.12 13.77
N THR A 111 -2.22 -0.43 14.97
CA THR A 111 -0.93 -0.55 15.67
C THR A 111 -0.18 -1.83 15.31
N GLN A 112 -0.80 -2.78 14.61
CA GLN A 112 -0.19 -4.05 14.27
C GLN A 112 0.54 -3.97 12.92
N SER A 113 1.85 -4.19 12.98
CA SER A 113 2.72 -4.22 11.81
C SER A 113 2.44 -5.42 10.92
N TYR A 114 2.66 -5.28 9.61
CA TYR A 114 2.51 -6.42 8.68
C TYR A 114 3.56 -7.51 8.94
N THR A 115 4.65 -7.18 9.64
CA THR A 115 5.69 -8.12 10.09
C THR A 115 5.20 -9.07 11.18
N GLN A 116 4.16 -8.70 11.92
CA GLN A 116 3.61 -9.49 13.03
C GLN A 116 2.22 -10.05 12.71
N THR A 117 1.64 -9.66 11.57
CA THR A 117 0.28 -10.03 11.21
C THR A 117 0.27 -11.39 10.55
N THR A 118 -0.32 -12.37 11.22
CA THR A 118 -0.45 -13.74 10.71
C THR A 118 -1.67 -13.90 9.80
N VAL A 119 -1.57 -14.83 8.87
CA VAL A 119 -2.65 -15.21 7.96
C VAL A 119 -2.89 -16.72 7.99
N GLN A 120 -4.09 -17.14 7.60
CA GLN A 120 -4.50 -18.54 7.60
C GLN A 120 -4.83 -19.01 6.19
N ASP A 121 -5.02 -20.32 6.05
CA ASP A 121 -5.44 -20.92 4.80
C ASP A 121 -6.75 -20.31 4.27
N GLY A 122 -6.81 -20.09 2.96
CA GLY A 122 -7.95 -19.48 2.26
C GLY A 122 -8.06 -17.97 2.40
N TRP A 123 -7.25 -17.31 3.22
CA TRP A 123 -7.31 -15.86 3.39
C TRP A 123 -6.85 -15.10 2.13
N SER A 124 -7.19 -13.82 2.09
CA SER A 124 -6.70 -12.89 1.06
C SER A 124 -6.05 -11.66 1.68
N ILE A 125 -4.95 -11.23 1.05
CA ILE A 125 -4.18 -10.04 1.36
C ILE A 125 -4.26 -9.10 0.16
N VAL A 126 -4.72 -7.87 0.39
CA VAL A 126 -4.83 -6.83 -0.64
C VAL A 126 -4.03 -5.62 -0.21
N TRP A 127 -2.98 -5.28 -0.94
CA TRP A 127 -2.22 -4.04 -0.77
C TRP A 127 -2.74 -2.96 -1.71
N ARG A 128 -2.86 -1.73 -1.21
CA ARG A 128 -3.27 -0.56 -1.98
C ARG A 128 -2.50 0.67 -1.52
N LEU A 129 -2.01 1.44 -2.48
CA LEU A 129 -1.51 2.77 -2.21
C LEU A 129 -2.70 3.71 -2.04
N VAL A 130 -2.81 4.35 -0.87
CA VAL A 130 -3.88 5.29 -0.54
C VAL A 130 -3.32 6.68 -0.36
N THR A 131 -4.00 7.67 -0.92
CA THR A 131 -3.68 9.08 -0.71
C THR A 131 -4.36 9.54 0.58
N ILE A 132 -3.56 10.03 1.51
CA ILE A 132 -4.02 10.64 2.75
C ILE A 132 -3.84 12.14 2.60
N CYS A 133 -4.93 12.88 2.69
CA CYS A 133 -4.88 14.32 2.81
C CYS A 133 -4.35 14.64 4.21
N ASN A 134 -3.16 15.23 4.30
CA ASN A 134 -2.73 15.84 5.55
C ASN A 134 -3.76 16.94 5.85
N GLY A 135 -4.58 16.74 6.89
CA GLY A 135 -5.62 17.70 7.24
C GLY A 135 -5.02 19.10 7.41
N PRO A 136 -5.83 20.17 7.28
CA PRO A 136 -5.35 21.51 7.56
C PRO A 136 -4.83 21.52 8.99
N THR A 137 -3.51 21.58 9.16
CA THR A 137 -2.92 21.84 10.47
C THR A 137 -3.54 23.15 10.94
N ASN A 138 -3.82 23.29 12.24
CA ASN A 138 -4.56 24.42 12.84
C ASN A 138 -4.05 25.85 12.48
N LEU A 139 -2.99 25.95 11.69
CA LEU A 139 -2.41 27.11 11.06
C LEU A 139 -3.41 27.87 10.15
N ALA A 140 -4.10 27.22 9.21
CA ALA A 140 -5.06 27.92 8.32
C ALA A 140 -6.20 28.59 9.11
N ARG A 141 -6.70 27.91 10.15
CA ARG A 141 -7.77 28.42 11.03
C ARG A 141 -7.30 29.49 12.01
N ARG A 142 -5.99 29.53 12.33
CA ARG A 142 -5.37 30.57 13.18
C ARG A 142 -4.94 31.79 12.36
N LEU A 143 -4.44 31.61 11.14
CA LEU A 143 -4.14 32.70 10.19
C LEU A 143 -5.40 33.43 9.76
N HIS A 144 -6.51 32.74 9.48
CA HIS A 144 -7.77 33.41 9.15
C HIS A 144 -8.26 34.35 10.27
N LYS A 145 -7.86 34.14 11.52
CA LYS A 145 -8.19 35.03 12.66
C LYS A 145 -7.24 36.22 12.81
N LEU A 146 -6.05 36.17 12.22
CA LEU A 146 -4.97 37.14 12.39
C LEU A 146 -4.77 38.00 11.13
N ASP A 147 -4.85 37.39 9.95
CA ASP A 147 -4.84 38.02 8.64
C ASP A 147 -5.59 37.14 7.62
N PRO A 148 -6.86 37.47 7.30
CA PRO A 148 -7.68 36.71 6.36
C PRO A 148 -7.08 36.64 4.95
N LYS A 149 -6.41 37.70 4.49
CA LYS A 149 -5.89 37.77 3.11
C LYS A 149 -4.68 36.86 2.90
N ALA A 150 -3.84 36.70 3.92
CA ALA A 150 -2.72 35.77 3.89
C ALA A 150 -3.19 34.29 3.96
N ALA A 151 -4.29 34.02 4.66
CA ALA A 151 -4.90 32.69 4.71
C ALA A 151 -5.48 32.26 3.35
N ASP A 152 -6.12 33.19 2.63
CA ASP A 152 -6.70 32.94 1.32
C ASP A 152 -5.62 32.75 0.24
N ALA A 153 -4.48 33.43 0.34
CA ALA A 153 -3.33 33.24 -0.56
C ALA A 153 -2.65 31.85 -0.42
N LEU A 154 -2.72 31.23 0.77
CA LEU A 154 -2.22 29.87 1.05
C LEU A 154 -3.26 28.78 0.75
N ALA A 155 -4.55 29.14 0.69
CA ALA A 155 -5.65 28.22 0.39
C ALA A 155 -5.76 27.89 -1.11
N GLY A 156 -4.97 28.54 -1.97
CA GLY A 156 -4.90 28.24 -3.39
C GLY A 156 -6.21 28.53 -4.10
N THR A 157 -6.43 29.79 -4.48
CA THR A 157 -7.23 30.13 -5.66
C THR A 157 -6.34 30.87 -6.65
N PRO A 158 -6.54 30.67 -7.97
CA PRO A 158 -5.55 30.93 -9.02
C PRO A 158 -4.98 32.35 -9.04
#